data_AF-A0A1X0P8P6-F1
#
_entry.id   AF-A0A1X0P8P6-F1
#
_cell.length_a   1.000
_cell.length_b   1.000
_cell.length_c   1.000
_cell.angle_alpha   90.00
_cell.angle_beta   90.00
_cell.angle_gamma   90.00
#
_symmetry.space_group_name_H-M   'P 1'
#
loop_
_entity.id
_entity.type
_entity.pdbx_description
1 polymer ?
#
loop_
_entity_poly.entity_id
_entity_poly.type
_entity_poly.pdbx_seq_one_letter_code
_entity_poly.pdbx_strand_id
1 'polypeptide(L)'
;MGNSTQLHQQQEIFQSSLLPQGTISKNEFTVIPARSHDPYIVALASEANRIAKRMWTRTTWEQRGSILRRFIEFTVRHNLDTTEENIPLFIVSLQLAKSSAIQYTRTLLTLLATARTPTQMFLMGLQKTAAQDPLKQARPMLRWELDMIIATLPKERDQVALRLAWVTASRWGEIAQLQKQNFVQHEQDPNAIIVDWGALPKTFKSDPHRAARYVVIQGADAQRVRETIKGMTSDEKLTSLTTKDMERILQPYGMTAHSIKRGALAHAAAAVVEHDLDPRLLTQLGKHADPMELPRSTVRYLGHWAATLNKSAHLTSLM
;
A
#
# COMPACT_ATOMS: atom_id res chain seq x y z
N MET A 1 4.95 -4.32 -38.89
CA MET A 1 5.12 -5.79 -39.01
C MET A 1 6.05 -6.29 -37.90
N GLY A 2 5.57 -6.37 -36.65
CA GLY A 2 6.46 -6.69 -35.51
C GLY A 2 5.80 -7.26 -34.24
N ASN A 3 4.52 -7.65 -34.29
CA ASN A 3 3.81 -8.21 -33.11
C ASN A 3 3.33 -9.67 -33.27
N SER A 4 3.34 -10.24 -34.48
CA SER A 4 2.88 -11.63 -34.69
C SER A 4 3.91 -12.67 -34.21
N THR A 5 5.20 -12.33 -34.22
CA THR A 5 6.27 -13.26 -33.88
C THR A 5 6.39 -13.53 -32.37
N GLN A 6 6.02 -12.55 -31.52
CA GLN A 6 6.01 -12.73 -30.06
C GLN A 6 4.83 -13.57 -29.56
N LEU A 7 3.67 -13.47 -30.20
CA LEU A 7 2.50 -14.30 -29.89
C LEU A 7 2.71 -15.76 -30.29
N HIS A 8 3.35 -16.01 -31.44
CA HIS A 8 3.71 -17.36 -31.89
C HIS A 8 4.77 -18.00 -30.98
N GLN A 9 5.81 -17.25 -30.56
CA GLN A 9 6.77 -17.76 -29.57
C GLN A 9 6.13 -18.04 -28.20
N GLN A 10 5.14 -17.25 -27.77
CA GLN A 10 4.43 -17.51 -26.51
C GLN A 10 3.50 -18.74 -26.60
N GLN A 11 2.86 -18.99 -27.75
CA GLN A 11 2.09 -20.21 -28.00
C GLN A 11 2.98 -21.47 -28.07
N GLU A 12 4.13 -21.40 -28.72
CA GLU A 12 5.11 -22.50 -28.74
C GLU A 12 5.71 -22.79 -27.36
N ILE A 13 5.93 -21.77 -26.53
CA ILE A 13 6.38 -21.94 -25.13
C ILE A 13 5.31 -22.67 -24.29
N PHE A 14 4.03 -22.45 -24.59
CA PHE A 14 2.93 -23.14 -23.93
C PHE A 14 2.82 -24.60 -24.40
N GLN A 15 2.94 -24.86 -25.71
CA GLN A 15 2.87 -26.20 -26.28
C GLN A 15 4.09 -27.08 -25.96
N SER A 16 5.31 -26.52 -25.97
CA SER A 16 6.56 -27.26 -25.67
C SER A 16 6.74 -27.60 -24.19
N SER A 17 5.96 -27.00 -23.29
CA SER A 17 5.99 -27.27 -21.85
C SER A 17 5.12 -28.46 -21.40
N LEU A 18 4.41 -29.10 -22.32
CA LEU A 18 3.36 -30.09 -22.00
C LEU A 18 3.83 -31.56 -21.93
N LEU A 19 5.14 -31.87 -22.03
CA LEU A 19 5.62 -33.24 -21.85
C LEU A 19 6.94 -33.30 -21.07
N PRO A 20 6.90 -33.71 -19.78
CA PRO A 20 8.01 -34.40 -19.16
C PRO A 20 7.90 -35.91 -19.46
N GLN A 21 8.88 -36.47 -20.18
CA GLN A 21 9.15 -37.90 -20.10
C GLN A 21 9.84 -38.17 -18.75
N GLY A 22 9.04 -38.54 -17.77
CA GLY A 22 9.50 -38.90 -16.43
C GLY A 22 8.31 -39.01 -15.49
N THR A 23 8.23 -40.09 -14.73
CA THR A 23 7.12 -40.49 -13.85
C THR A 23 6.75 -39.41 -12.82
N ILE A 24 5.91 -38.47 -13.22
CA ILE A 24 5.19 -37.55 -12.34
C ILE A 24 3.71 -37.93 -12.41
N SER A 25 3.08 -38.04 -11.23
CA SER A 25 1.67 -38.38 -11.05
C SER A 25 0.77 -37.76 -12.11
N LYS A 26 -0.09 -38.59 -12.76
CA LYS A 26 -1.01 -38.25 -13.87
C LYS A 26 -1.94 -37.04 -13.63
N ASN A 27 -1.90 -36.42 -12.45
CA ASN A 27 -2.80 -35.35 -12.03
C ASN A 27 -2.15 -33.95 -11.91
N GLU A 28 -0.83 -33.82 -12.08
CA GLU A 28 -0.13 -32.57 -11.79
C GLU A 28 0.12 -31.70 -13.05
N PHE A 29 -0.63 -30.60 -13.18
CA PHE A 29 -0.38 -29.57 -14.19
C PHE A 29 0.75 -28.64 -13.71
N THR A 30 1.81 -28.54 -14.51
CA THR A 30 3.01 -27.73 -14.24
C THR A 30 2.91 -26.40 -14.98
N VAL A 31 3.01 -25.30 -14.25
CA VAL A 31 2.94 -23.92 -14.77
C VAL A 31 4.33 -23.39 -15.10
N ILE A 32 5.34 -23.75 -14.28
CA ILE A 32 6.73 -23.34 -14.43
C ILE A 32 7.57 -24.60 -14.70
N PRO A 33 7.95 -24.90 -15.95
CA PRO A 33 8.74 -26.07 -16.25
C PRO A 33 10.21 -25.88 -15.81
N ALA A 34 10.81 -26.90 -15.21
CA ALA A 34 12.26 -26.98 -15.05
C ALA A 34 12.87 -27.37 -16.40
N ARG A 35 13.59 -26.46 -17.05
CA ARG A 35 14.29 -26.74 -18.33
C ARG A 35 15.65 -27.43 -18.15
N SER A 36 16.00 -27.78 -16.92
CA SER A 36 17.24 -28.45 -16.54
C SER A 36 16.92 -29.68 -15.69
N HIS A 37 17.73 -30.72 -15.84
CA HIS A 37 17.70 -31.92 -14.99
C HIS A 37 18.48 -31.73 -13.69
N ASP A 38 19.09 -30.56 -13.47
CA ASP A 38 19.72 -30.19 -12.22
C ASP A 38 18.70 -30.30 -11.06
N PRO A 39 18.94 -31.17 -10.06
CA PRO A 39 18.05 -31.35 -8.91
C PRO A 39 17.71 -30.05 -8.19
N TYR A 40 18.62 -29.09 -8.15
CA TYR A 40 18.41 -27.78 -7.53
C TYR A 40 17.38 -26.95 -8.31
N ILE A 41 17.50 -26.88 -9.64
CA ILE A 41 16.57 -26.16 -10.51
C ILE A 41 15.18 -26.82 -10.49
N VAL A 42 15.13 -28.14 -10.43
CA VAL A 42 13.87 -28.89 -10.29
C VAL A 42 13.18 -28.56 -8.95
N ALA A 43 13.93 -28.50 -7.85
CA ALA A 43 13.40 -28.13 -6.54
C ALA A 43 12.85 -26.69 -6.53
N LEU A 44 13.57 -25.72 -7.12
CA LEU A 44 13.11 -24.34 -7.24
C LEU A 44 11.85 -24.21 -8.09
N ALA A 45 11.79 -24.92 -9.22
CA ALA A 45 10.60 -24.93 -10.08
C ALA A 45 9.40 -25.55 -9.33
N SER A 46 9.62 -26.62 -8.56
CA SER A 46 8.57 -27.23 -7.73
C SER A 46 8.00 -26.26 -6.70
N GLU A 47 8.87 -25.56 -5.98
CA GLU A 47 8.46 -24.54 -5.01
C GLU A 47 7.73 -23.36 -5.67
N ALA A 48 8.22 -22.90 -6.82
CA ALA A 48 7.57 -21.84 -7.58
C ALA A 48 6.17 -22.25 -8.06
N ASN A 49 6.00 -23.50 -8.52
CA ASN A 49 4.69 -24.05 -8.85
C ASN A 49 3.78 -24.15 -7.62
N ARG A 50 4.31 -24.56 -6.47
CA ARG A 50 3.55 -24.63 -5.21
C ARG A 50 3.00 -23.25 -4.83
N ILE A 51 3.82 -22.21 -4.95
CA ILE A 51 3.41 -20.82 -4.69
C ILE A 51 2.39 -20.35 -5.73
N ALA A 52 2.64 -20.55 -7.02
CA ALA A 52 1.73 -20.13 -8.08
C ALA A 52 0.33 -20.75 -7.91
N LYS A 53 0.26 -22.04 -7.58
CA LYS A 53 -1.00 -22.76 -7.34
C LYS A 53 -1.85 -22.14 -6.22
N ARG A 54 -1.24 -21.44 -5.25
CA ARG A 54 -1.96 -20.77 -4.15
C ARG A 54 -2.85 -19.63 -4.64
N MET A 55 -2.64 -19.10 -5.84
CA MET A 55 -3.48 -18.03 -6.39
C MET A 55 -4.98 -18.40 -6.36
N TRP A 56 -5.31 -19.69 -6.48
CA TRP A 56 -6.67 -20.22 -6.34
C TRP A 56 -6.78 -21.17 -5.13
N THR A 57 -8.01 -21.50 -4.73
CA THR A 57 -8.22 -22.63 -3.80
C THR A 57 -7.91 -23.93 -4.52
N ARG A 58 -7.49 -24.97 -3.78
CA ARG A 58 -7.13 -26.27 -4.34
C ARG A 58 -8.23 -26.85 -5.25
N THR A 59 -9.49 -26.80 -4.81
CA THR A 59 -10.65 -27.27 -5.57
C THR A 59 -10.85 -26.49 -6.87
N THR A 60 -10.66 -25.17 -6.84
CA THR A 60 -10.72 -24.32 -8.03
C THR A 60 -9.58 -24.66 -9.01
N TRP A 61 -8.38 -24.90 -8.49
CA TRP A 61 -7.22 -25.28 -9.31
C TRP A 61 -7.43 -26.63 -10.00
N GLU A 62 -7.87 -27.65 -9.25
CA GLU A 62 -8.14 -28.99 -9.76
C GLU A 62 -9.24 -28.97 -10.83
N GLN A 63 -10.33 -28.24 -10.57
CA GLN A 63 -11.42 -28.09 -11.53
C GLN A 63 -10.97 -27.41 -12.83
N ARG A 64 -10.30 -26.25 -12.71
CA ARG A 64 -9.83 -25.48 -13.87
C ARG A 64 -8.79 -26.26 -14.69
N GLY A 65 -7.83 -26.89 -14.02
CA GLY A 65 -6.82 -27.71 -14.65
C GLY A 65 -7.42 -28.93 -15.35
N SER A 66 -8.43 -29.58 -14.77
CA SER A 66 -9.14 -30.69 -15.41
C SER A 66 -9.85 -30.26 -16.69
N ILE A 67 -10.57 -29.14 -16.66
CA ILE A 67 -11.28 -28.60 -17.83
C ILE A 67 -10.30 -28.24 -18.94
N LEU A 68 -9.21 -27.54 -18.61
CA LEU A 68 -8.19 -27.14 -19.58
C LEU A 68 -7.49 -28.35 -20.21
N ARG A 69 -7.12 -29.36 -19.42
CA ARG A 69 -6.50 -30.59 -19.94
C ARG A 69 -7.40 -31.30 -20.93
N ARG A 70 -8.67 -31.49 -20.59
CA ARG A 70 -9.65 -32.14 -21.49
C ARG A 70 -9.84 -31.36 -22.79
N PHE A 71 -9.79 -30.02 -22.72
CA PHE A 71 -9.84 -29.18 -23.91
C PHE A 71 -8.59 -29.34 -24.78
N ILE A 72 -7.39 -29.33 -24.19
CA ILE A 72 -6.13 -29.58 -24.91
C ILE A 72 -6.10 -30.98 -25.53
N GLU A 73 -6.54 -32.01 -24.81
CA GLU A 73 -6.63 -33.37 -25.33
C GLU A 73 -7.58 -33.47 -26.52
N PHE A 74 -8.71 -32.74 -26.48
CA PHE A 74 -9.64 -32.65 -27.58
C PHE A 74 -9.00 -31.96 -28.80
N THR A 75 -8.36 -30.81 -28.62
CA THR A 75 -7.75 -30.07 -29.74
C THR A 75 -6.62 -30.88 -30.38
N VAL A 76 -5.77 -31.53 -29.58
CA VAL A 76 -4.72 -32.44 -30.07
C VAL A 76 -5.31 -33.61 -30.85
N ARG A 77 -6.34 -34.28 -30.33
CA ARG A 77 -6.98 -35.43 -31.00
C ARG A 77 -7.55 -35.07 -32.37
N HIS A 78 -8.03 -33.84 -32.52
CA HIS A 78 -8.68 -33.36 -33.74
C HIS A 78 -7.79 -32.46 -34.60
N ASN A 79 -6.49 -32.36 -34.29
CA ASN A 79 -5.52 -31.52 -34.99
C ASN A 79 -5.98 -30.05 -35.11
N LEU A 80 -6.48 -29.50 -34.00
CA LEU A 80 -6.93 -28.12 -33.86
C LEU A 80 -5.97 -27.34 -32.96
N ASP A 81 -5.91 -26.01 -33.15
CA ASP A 81 -5.18 -25.13 -32.25
C ASP A 81 -5.92 -24.94 -30.91
N THR A 82 -5.17 -24.70 -29.84
CA THR A 82 -5.75 -24.42 -28.50
C THR A 82 -6.10 -22.94 -28.39
N THR A 83 -7.16 -22.55 -29.10
CA THR A 83 -7.65 -21.16 -29.17
C THR A 83 -9.12 -21.04 -28.76
N GLU A 84 -9.59 -19.81 -28.52
CA GLU A 84 -10.96 -19.56 -28.07
C GLU A 84 -12.02 -20.01 -29.10
N GLU A 85 -11.70 -19.94 -30.39
CA GLU A 85 -12.60 -20.30 -31.50
C GLU A 85 -12.98 -21.79 -31.47
N ASN A 86 -12.14 -22.64 -30.88
CA ASN A 86 -12.37 -24.08 -30.79
C ASN A 86 -13.12 -24.50 -29.51
N ILE A 87 -13.35 -23.58 -28.56
CA ILE A 87 -14.11 -23.87 -27.33
C ILE A 87 -15.53 -24.38 -27.65
N PRO A 88 -16.34 -23.77 -28.53
CA PRO A 88 -17.69 -24.25 -28.80
C PRO A 88 -17.72 -25.70 -29.30
N LEU A 89 -16.76 -26.09 -30.15
CA LEU A 89 -16.65 -27.46 -30.68
C LEU A 89 -16.42 -28.47 -29.55
N PHE A 90 -15.50 -28.16 -28.63
CA PHE A 90 -15.27 -28.98 -27.45
C PHE A 90 -16.52 -29.08 -26.57
N ILE A 91 -17.18 -27.96 -26.28
CA ILE A 91 -18.35 -27.94 -25.39
C ILE A 91 -19.51 -28.75 -25.96
N VAL A 92 -19.77 -28.64 -27.26
CA VAL A 92 -20.82 -29.43 -27.95
C VAL A 92 -20.47 -30.92 -27.94
N SER A 93 -19.19 -31.27 -28.13
CA SER A 93 -18.74 -32.68 -28.12
C SER A 93 -19.00 -33.41 -26.79
N LEU A 94 -19.07 -32.68 -25.68
CA LEU A 94 -19.20 -33.25 -24.35
C LEU A 94 -20.64 -33.59 -23.93
N GLN A 95 -21.65 -33.15 -24.70
CA GLN A 95 -23.08 -33.38 -24.41
C GLN A 95 -23.48 -33.05 -22.95
N LEU A 96 -22.93 -31.95 -22.41
CA LEU A 96 -23.16 -31.56 -21.01
C LEU A 96 -24.56 -30.99 -20.79
N ALA A 97 -25.04 -31.06 -19.55
CA ALA A 97 -26.16 -30.24 -19.10
C ALA A 97 -25.87 -28.74 -19.31
N LYS A 98 -26.91 -27.95 -19.61
CA LYS A 98 -26.77 -26.53 -19.98
C LYS A 98 -25.97 -25.72 -18.95
N SER A 99 -26.18 -25.95 -17.65
CA SER A 99 -25.47 -25.28 -16.57
C SER A 99 -23.96 -25.61 -16.56
N SER A 100 -23.61 -26.88 -16.76
CA SER A 100 -22.21 -27.33 -16.85
C SER A 100 -21.52 -26.81 -18.12
N ALA A 101 -22.22 -26.77 -19.25
CA ALA A 101 -21.72 -26.18 -20.49
C ALA A 101 -21.36 -24.70 -20.32
N ILE A 102 -22.23 -23.92 -19.66
CA ILE A 102 -21.96 -22.50 -19.32
C ILE A 102 -20.73 -22.39 -18.42
N GLN A 103 -20.62 -23.22 -17.39
CA GLN A 103 -19.49 -23.20 -16.46
C GLN A 103 -18.16 -23.53 -17.15
N TYR A 104 -18.13 -24.57 -17.98
CA TYR A 104 -16.93 -24.97 -18.73
C TYR A 104 -16.52 -23.88 -19.72
N THR A 105 -17.48 -23.32 -20.46
CA THR A 105 -17.22 -22.23 -21.42
C THR A 105 -16.61 -21.01 -20.72
N ARG A 106 -17.23 -20.52 -19.63
CA ARG A 106 -16.70 -19.38 -18.86
C ARG A 106 -15.31 -19.65 -18.29
N THR A 107 -15.08 -20.88 -17.83
CA THR A 107 -13.78 -21.29 -17.28
C THR A 107 -12.69 -21.25 -18.35
N LEU A 108 -12.95 -21.82 -19.52
CA LEU A 108 -12.01 -21.82 -20.64
C LEU A 108 -11.76 -20.41 -21.18
N LEU A 109 -12.80 -19.60 -21.36
CA LEU A 109 -12.66 -18.19 -21.73
C LEU A 109 -11.79 -17.44 -20.73
N THR A 110 -11.99 -17.65 -19.43
CA THR A 110 -11.15 -17.01 -18.41
C THR A 110 -9.70 -17.47 -18.53
N LEU A 111 -9.47 -18.78 -18.73
CA LEU A 111 -8.12 -19.34 -18.80
C LEU A 111 -7.35 -18.92 -20.06
N LEU A 112 -8.03 -18.78 -21.21
CA LEU A 112 -7.42 -18.40 -22.48
C LEU A 112 -7.30 -16.87 -22.64
N ALA A 113 -8.33 -16.09 -22.27
CA ALA A 113 -8.30 -14.63 -22.35
C ALA A 113 -7.34 -14.00 -21.33
N THR A 114 -7.18 -14.64 -20.16
CA THR A 114 -6.13 -14.26 -19.19
C THR A 114 -4.95 -15.20 -19.29
N ALA A 115 -4.26 -15.19 -20.45
CA ALA A 115 -2.94 -15.78 -20.62
C ALA A 115 -1.96 -15.13 -19.62
N ARG A 116 -2.06 -15.55 -18.35
CA ARG A 116 -1.21 -15.07 -17.27
C ARG A 116 0.12 -15.75 -17.46
N THR A 117 1.18 -14.96 -17.47
CA THR A 117 2.52 -15.52 -17.51
C THR A 117 2.78 -16.29 -16.21
N PRO A 118 3.66 -17.30 -16.22
CA PRO A 118 4.03 -18.02 -15.00
C PRO A 118 4.49 -17.07 -13.88
N THR A 119 5.17 -15.97 -14.23
CA THR A 119 5.58 -14.90 -13.30
C THR A 119 4.38 -14.20 -12.65
N GLN A 120 3.32 -13.90 -13.41
CA GLN A 120 2.11 -13.28 -12.87
C GLN A 120 1.37 -14.22 -11.92
N MET A 121 1.27 -15.51 -12.27
CA MET A 121 0.66 -16.52 -11.40
C MET A 121 1.45 -16.69 -10.09
N PHE A 122 2.78 -16.70 -10.17
CA PHE A 122 3.67 -16.73 -9.01
C PHE A 122 3.48 -15.49 -8.11
N LEU A 123 3.44 -14.29 -8.70
CA LEU A 123 3.21 -13.04 -7.97
C LEU A 123 1.86 -13.05 -7.23
N MET A 124 0.78 -13.50 -7.87
CA MET A 124 -0.53 -13.60 -7.24
C MET A 124 -0.54 -14.61 -6.08
N GLY A 125 0.19 -15.73 -6.23
CA GLY A 125 0.40 -16.71 -5.15
C GLY A 125 1.16 -16.13 -3.95
N LEU A 126 2.20 -15.33 -4.21
CA LEU A 126 2.94 -14.59 -3.18
C LEU A 126 2.05 -13.56 -2.48
N GLN A 127 1.30 -12.75 -3.23
CA GLN A 127 0.41 -11.74 -2.66
C GLN A 127 -0.63 -12.34 -1.73
N LYS A 128 -1.22 -13.48 -2.11
CA LYS A 128 -2.18 -14.18 -1.26
C LYS A 128 -1.53 -14.75 0.00
N THR A 129 -0.29 -15.24 -0.10
CA THR A 129 0.48 -15.70 1.07
C THR A 129 0.80 -14.53 1.99
N ALA A 130 1.27 -13.41 1.44
CA ALA A 130 1.55 -12.20 2.21
C ALA A 130 0.31 -11.59 2.87
N ALA A 131 -0.87 -11.74 2.27
CA ALA A 131 -2.14 -11.30 2.87
C ALA A 131 -2.60 -12.18 4.05
N GLN A 132 -2.10 -13.41 4.16
CA GLN A 132 -2.37 -14.30 5.29
C GLN A 132 -1.48 -14.00 6.49
N ASP A 133 -0.31 -13.40 6.27
CA ASP A 133 0.55 -12.92 7.34
C ASP A 133 -0.04 -11.61 7.90
N PRO A 134 -0.36 -11.53 9.21
CA PRO A 134 -0.79 -10.26 9.79
C PRO A 134 0.33 -9.24 9.61
N LEU A 135 0.01 -8.13 8.93
CA LEU A 135 0.94 -7.03 8.75
C LEU A 135 1.48 -6.59 10.12
N LYS A 136 2.78 -6.79 10.36
CA LYS A 136 3.48 -6.30 11.56
C LYS A 136 3.50 -4.78 11.53
N GLN A 137 2.41 -4.14 11.97
CA GLN A 137 2.30 -2.69 12.09
C GLN A 137 2.68 -2.27 13.51
N ALA A 138 3.41 -1.17 13.64
CA ALA A 138 3.82 -0.61 14.93
C ALA A 138 2.60 -0.35 15.83
N ARG A 139 2.60 -0.83 17.08
CA ARG A 139 1.51 -0.55 18.04
C ARG A 139 1.20 0.96 18.10
N PRO A 140 -0.08 1.40 18.07
CA PRO A 140 -0.43 2.80 18.28
C PRO A 140 -0.05 3.24 19.71
N MET A 141 0.59 4.39 19.82
CA MET A 141 0.82 5.05 21.11
C MET A 141 -0.50 5.63 21.64
N LEU A 142 -0.78 5.45 22.92
CA LEU A 142 -1.93 6.06 23.60
C LEU A 142 -1.58 7.46 24.07
N ARG A 143 -2.61 8.28 24.31
CA ARG A 143 -2.41 9.66 24.74
C ARG A 143 -1.66 9.78 26.07
N TRP A 144 -2.05 9.01 27.08
CA TRP A 144 -1.35 9.04 28.36
C TRP A 144 0.11 8.55 28.26
N GLU A 145 0.42 7.64 27.32
CA GLU A 145 1.79 7.19 27.05
C GLU A 145 2.62 8.33 26.43
N LEU A 146 2.03 9.09 25.51
CA LEU A 146 2.65 10.29 24.94
C LEU A 146 3.00 11.28 26.05
N ASP A 147 2.04 11.63 26.90
CA ASP A 147 2.22 12.64 27.95
C ASP A 147 3.30 12.20 28.96
N MET A 148 3.32 10.91 29.31
CA MET A 148 4.38 10.30 30.12
C MET A 148 5.76 10.44 29.46
N ILE A 149 5.88 10.06 28.18
CA ILE A 149 7.16 10.11 27.46
C ILE A 149 7.64 11.56 27.31
N ILE A 150 6.74 12.50 27.00
CA ILE A 150 7.04 13.93 26.94
C ILE A 150 7.66 14.39 28.27
N ALA A 151 7.08 14.00 29.41
CA ALA A 151 7.61 14.39 30.72
C ALA A 151 9.04 13.86 31.00
N THR A 152 9.48 12.81 30.31
CA THR A 152 10.85 12.28 30.45
C THR A 152 11.89 13.00 29.58
N LEU A 153 11.47 13.81 28.61
CA LEU A 153 12.39 14.49 27.70
C LEU A 153 13.01 15.71 28.40
N PRO A 154 14.36 15.83 28.43
CA PRO A 154 15.03 16.88 29.21
C PRO A 154 14.95 18.26 28.56
N LYS A 155 14.71 18.34 27.26
CA LYS A 155 14.66 19.61 26.51
C LYS A 155 13.21 19.93 26.13
N GLU A 156 12.78 21.14 26.45
CA GLU A 156 11.46 21.66 26.06
C GLU A 156 11.22 21.55 24.55
N ARG A 157 12.24 21.82 23.74
CA ARG A 157 12.17 21.67 22.27
C ARG A 157 11.84 20.25 21.83
N ASP A 158 12.37 19.23 22.50
CA ASP A 158 12.10 17.83 22.18
C ASP A 158 10.69 17.43 22.62
N GLN A 159 10.23 17.99 23.75
CA GLN A 159 8.84 17.86 24.23
C GLN A 159 7.85 18.45 23.20
N VAL A 160 8.11 19.68 22.75
CA VAL A 160 7.29 20.37 21.74
C VAL A 160 7.34 19.64 20.41
N ALA A 161 8.50 19.11 19.99
CA ALA A 161 8.61 18.31 18.78
C ALA A 161 7.78 17.02 18.85
N LEU A 162 7.83 16.28 19.97
CA LEU A 162 7.02 15.08 20.18
C LEU A 162 5.53 15.39 20.24
N ARG A 163 5.15 16.47 20.91
CA ARG A 163 3.78 16.96 20.93
C ARG A 163 3.30 17.35 19.52
N LEU A 164 4.13 18.06 18.78
CA LEU A 164 3.85 18.47 17.41
C LEU A 164 3.67 17.27 16.48
N ALA A 165 4.51 16.24 16.63
CA ALA A 165 4.40 14.99 15.89
C ALA A 165 3.02 14.34 16.10
N TRP A 166 2.51 14.37 17.33
CA TRP A 166 1.19 13.85 17.67
C TRP A 166 0.06 14.68 17.05
N VAL A 167 -0.02 15.98 17.35
CA VAL A 167 -1.17 16.81 16.92
C VAL A 167 -1.26 16.97 15.40
N THR A 168 -0.15 16.80 14.68
CA THR A 168 -0.14 16.85 13.21
C THR A 168 -0.12 15.47 12.54
N ALA A 169 -0.24 14.38 13.32
CA ALA A 169 -0.08 13.00 12.86
C ALA A 169 1.11 12.79 11.92
N SER A 170 2.25 13.37 12.29
CA SER A 170 3.43 13.45 11.44
C SER A 170 4.43 12.35 11.75
N ARG A 171 5.21 11.96 10.74
CA ARG A 171 6.35 11.06 10.98
C ARG A 171 7.43 11.82 11.75
N TRP A 172 8.10 11.14 12.67
CA TRP A 172 9.22 11.76 13.40
C TRP A 172 10.30 12.33 12.47
N GLY A 173 10.62 11.62 11.39
CA GLY A 173 11.58 12.09 10.39
C GLY A 173 11.16 13.38 9.65
N GLU A 174 9.85 13.68 9.57
CA GLU A 174 9.36 14.96 9.04
C GLU A 174 9.55 16.07 10.09
N ILE A 175 9.23 15.78 11.35
CA ILE A 175 9.35 16.70 12.49
C ILE A 175 10.81 17.10 12.75
N ALA A 176 11.73 16.13 12.72
CA ALA A 176 13.16 16.35 12.94
C ALA A 176 13.85 17.19 11.85
N GLN A 177 13.13 17.53 10.77
CA GLN A 177 13.63 18.41 9.71
C GLN A 177 12.93 19.77 9.71
N LEU A 178 11.94 20.00 10.57
CA LEU A 178 11.30 21.30 10.68
C LEU A 178 12.29 22.33 11.24
N GLN A 179 12.32 23.49 10.59
CA GLN A 179 13.08 24.66 10.96
C GLN A 179 12.13 25.84 11.18
N LYS A 180 12.64 26.98 11.65
CA LYS A 180 11.81 28.14 12.01
C LYS A 180 10.94 28.63 10.85
N GLN A 181 11.46 28.64 9.62
CA GLN A 181 10.73 29.08 8.42
C GLN A 181 9.59 28.16 8.00
N ASN A 182 9.49 26.95 8.57
CA ASN A 182 8.34 26.07 8.36
C ASN A 182 7.11 26.50 9.17
N PHE A 183 7.25 27.46 10.08
CA PHE A 183 6.16 27.92 10.93
C PHE A 183 5.69 29.30 10.48
N VAL A 184 4.48 29.35 9.92
CA VAL A 184 3.87 30.58 9.39
C VAL A 184 2.75 31.01 10.33
N GLN A 185 2.75 32.28 10.74
CA GLN A 185 1.69 32.83 11.56
C GLN A 185 0.36 32.80 10.79
N HIS A 186 -0.72 32.39 11.46
CA HIS A 186 -2.04 32.40 10.83
C HIS A 186 -2.60 33.83 10.84
N GLU A 187 -2.85 34.40 9.66
CA GLU A 187 -3.20 35.83 9.54
C GLU A 187 -4.54 36.19 10.21
N GLN A 188 -5.51 35.27 10.21
CA GLN A 188 -6.86 35.53 10.74
C GLN A 188 -7.04 35.09 12.19
N ASP A 189 -6.15 34.27 12.72
CA ASP A 189 -6.29 33.70 14.06
C ASP A 189 -4.95 33.76 14.80
N PRO A 190 -4.77 34.73 15.71
CA PRO A 190 -3.51 34.88 16.44
C PRO A 190 -3.22 33.67 17.35
N ASN A 191 -4.22 32.85 17.66
CA ASN A 191 -4.05 31.64 18.45
C ASN A 191 -3.61 30.44 17.60
N ALA A 192 -3.65 30.53 16.27
CA ALA A 192 -3.22 29.48 15.37
C ALA A 192 -1.80 29.70 14.82
N ILE A 193 -1.18 28.61 14.35
CA ILE A 193 0.03 28.65 13.53
C ILE A 193 -0.06 27.57 12.45
N ILE A 194 0.47 27.87 11.27
CA ILE A 194 0.51 26.97 10.13
C ILE A 194 1.88 26.30 10.10
N VAL A 195 1.89 24.98 10.02
CA VAL A 195 3.08 24.18 9.76
C VAL A 195 3.14 23.90 8.26
N ASP A 196 4.11 24.51 7.58
CA ASP A 196 4.46 24.23 6.18
C ASP A 196 5.50 23.11 6.11
N TRP A 197 5.06 21.92 5.71
CA TRP A 197 5.93 20.75 5.52
C TRP A 197 6.91 20.92 4.36
N GLY A 198 6.72 21.92 3.49
CA GLY A 198 7.55 22.16 2.32
C GLY A 198 7.69 20.90 1.47
N ALA A 199 8.94 20.54 1.20
CA ALA A 199 9.31 19.34 0.46
C ALA A 199 9.81 18.21 1.40
N LEU A 200 9.47 18.25 2.69
CA LEU A 200 10.03 17.34 3.70
C LEU A 200 9.50 15.90 3.57
N PRO A 201 8.21 15.64 3.26
CA PRO A 201 7.78 14.34 2.79
C PRO A 201 8.27 14.08 1.37
N LYS A 202 8.79 12.87 1.10
CA LYS A 202 9.20 12.44 -0.26
C LYS A 202 8.11 12.68 -1.31
N THR A 203 6.85 12.51 -0.92
CA THR A 203 5.67 12.70 -1.77
C THR A 203 5.37 14.17 -2.09
N PHE A 204 5.77 15.12 -1.25
CA PHE A 204 5.62 16.54 -1.55
C PHE A 204 6.76 17.07 -2.41
N LYS A 205 7.94 16.40 -2.42
CA LYS A 205 8.97 16.69 -3.43
C LYS A 205 8.46 16.45 -4.86
N SER A 206 7.71 15.37 -5.05
CA SER A 206 7.07 15.05 -6.34
C SER A 206 5.83 15.90 -6.64
N ASP A 207 5.22 16.51 -5.61
CA ASP A 207 3.99 17.28 -5.74
C ASP A 207 3.93 18.42 -4.69
N PRO A 208 4.57 19.56 -4.97
CA PRO A 208 4.74 20.65 -3.99
C PRO A 208 3.46 21.46 -3.75
N HIS A 209 2.40 21.20 -4.51
CA HIS A 209 1.12 21.91 -4.47
C HIS A 209 -0.02 21.04 -3.93
N ARG A 210 0.29 20.09 -3.03
CA ARG A 210 -0.75 19.36 -2.28
C ARG A 210 -1.27 20.17 -1.11
N ALA A 211 -2.58 20.17 -0.91
CA ALA A 211 -3.20 20.89 0.21
C ALA A 211 -2.69 20.37 1.57
N ALA A 212 -2.44 19.07 1.67
CA ALA A 212 -1.88 18.42 2.88
C ALA A 212 -0.44 18.86 3.24
N ARG A 213 0.20 19.70 2.41
CA ARG A 213 1.48 20.36 2.72
C ARG A 213 1.37 21.31 3.92
N TYR A 214 0.18 21.84 4.17
CA TYR A 214 -0.04 22.79 5.25
C TYR A 214 -0.99 22.18 6.28
N VAL A 215 -0.62 22.28 7.56
CA VAL A 215 -1.46 21.86 8.68
C VAL A 215 -1.61 23.05 9.64
N VAL A 216 -2.83 23.31 10.08
CA VAL A 216 -3.11 24.36 11.08
C VAL A 216 -3.18 23.70 12.45
N ILE A 217 -2.43 24.25 13.40
CA ILE A 217 -2.55 23.90 14.82
C ILE A 217 -3.04 25.12 15.60
N GLN A 218 -3.82 24.88 16.65
CA GLN A 218 -4.47 25.91 17.47
C GLN A 218 -4.26 25.66 18.97
N GLY A 219 -4.66 26.62 19.79
CA GLY A 219 -4.71 26.49 21.24
C GLY A 219 -3.33 26.39 21.90
N ALA A 220 -3.26 25.60 22.98
CA ALA A 220 -2.06 25.47 23.81
C ALA A 220 -0.84 24.95 23.03
N ASP A 221 -1.05 24.06 22.06
CA ASP A 221 0.03 23.50 21.25
C ASP A 221 0.63 24.54 20.31
N ALA A 222 -0.23 25.34 19.66
CA ALA A 222 0.21 26.46 18.84
C ALA A 222 0.98 27.49 19.66
N GLN A 223 0.53 27.77 20.89
CA GLN A 223 1.22 28.69 21.80
C GLN A 223 2.62 28.18 22.17
N ARG A 224 2.75 26.91 22.61
CA ARG A 224 4.05 26.32 22.95
C ARG A 224 5.02 26.31 21.78
N VAL A 225 4.53 26.00 20.58
CA VAL A 225 5.34 26.07 19.35
C VAL A 225 5.80 27.51 19.11
N ARG A 226 4.91 28.51 19.19
CA ARG A 226 5.27 29.94 19.04
C ARG A 226 6.34 30.37 20.04
N GLU A 227 6.18 30.01 21.31
CA GLU A 227 7.14 30.34 22.36
C GLU A 227 8.51 29.70 22.07
N THR A 228 8.51 28.44 21.65
CA THR A 228 9.72 27.69 21.29
C THR A 228 10.47 28.32 20.11
N ILE A 229 9.77 28.72 19.05
CA ILE A 229 10.41 29.24 17.82
C ILE A 229 10.87 30.70 17.92
N LYS A 230 10.38 31.46 18.92
CA LYS A 230 10.81 32.86 19.12
C LYS A 230 12.32 32.96 19.27
N GLY A 231 12.92 32.05 20.05
CA GLY A 231 14.36 31.99 20.29
C GLY A 231 15.18 31.28 19.20
N MET A 232 14.55 30.76 18.14
CA MET A 232 15.26 30.03 17.08
C MET A 232 15.83 30.97 16.01
N THR A 233 16.98 30.61 15.42
CA THR A 233 17.45 31.19 14.15
C THR A 233 16.71 30.55 12.97
N SER A 234 16.85 31.11 11.76
CA SER A 234 16.17 30.60 10.56
C SER A 234 16.46 29.12 10.32
N ASP A 235 17.74 28.73 10.30
CA ASP A 235 18.15 27.38 9.89
C ASP A 235 18.19 26.37 11.04
N GLU A 236 17.87 26.81 12.25
CA GLU A 236 17.85 25.96 13.43
C GLU A 236 16.69 24.96 13.36
N LYS A 237 16.98 23.69 13.62
CA LYS A 237 15.98 22.63 13.67
C LYS A 237 15.21 22.67 14.98
N LEU A 238 13.93 22.32 14.93
CA LEU A 238 13.07 22.25 16.10
C LEU A 238 13.62 21.29 17.16
N THR A 239 14.20 20.16 16.73
CA THR A 239 14.81 19.16 17.62
C THR A 239 16.13 18.65 17.03
N SER A 240 17.06 18.29 17.90
CA SER A 240 18.29 17.59 17.52
C SER A 240 18.14 16.07 17.49
N LEU A 241 17.03 15.53 18.00
CA LEU A 241 16.81 14.09 18.10
C LEU A 241 16.55 13.49 16.71
N THR A 242 17.39 12.54 16.32
CA THR A 242 17.18 11.78 15.08
C THR A 242 16.06 10.77 15.24
N THR A 243 15.57 10.19 14.14
CA THR A 243 14.64 9.04 14.19
C THR A 243 15.21 7.89 15.01
N LYS A 244 16.52 7.63 14.92
CA LYS A 244 17.18 6.57 15.68
C LYS A 244 17.19 6.88 17.18
N ASP A 245 17.40 8.14 17.56
CA ASP A 245 17.35 8.54 18.97
C ASP A 245 15.93 8.41 19.53
N MET A 246 14.93 8.81 18.74
CA MET A 246 13.53 8.63 19.12
C MET A 246 13.16 7.15 19.23
N GLU A 247 13.62 6.28 18.31
CA GLU A 247 13.43 4.84 18.44
C GLU A 247 14.06 4.27 19.71
N ARG A 248 15.25 4.75 20.11
CA ARG A 248 15.89 4.36 21.37
C ARG A 248 15.08 4.82 22.59
N ILE A 249 14.52 6.03 22.57
CA ILE A 249 13.65 6.56 23.64
C ILE A 249 12.37 5.72 23.77
N LEU A 250 11.81 5.27 22.64
CA LEU A 250 10.56 4.51 22.59
C LEU A 250 10.72 3.00 22.83
N GLN A 251 11.92 2.47 22.64
CA GLN A 251 12.22 1.04 22.76
C GLN A 251 11.80 0.43 24.11
N PRO A 252 12.06 1.06 25.28
CA PRO A 252 11.63 0.50 26.57
C PRO A 252 10.12 0.29 26.69
N TYR A 253 9.33 1.01 25.88
CA TYR A 253 7.87 0.93 25.85
C TYR A 253 7.35 -0.03 24.76
N GLY A 254 8.23 -0.73 24.05
CA GLY A 254 7.84 -1.61 22.94
C GLY A 254 7.30 -0.85 21.73
N MET A 255 7.69 0.42 21.57
CA MET A 255 7.22 1.32 20.51
C MET A 255 8.31 1.68 19.51
N THR A 256 7.89 2.20 18.36
CA THR A 256 8.78 2.75 17.33
C THR A 256 8.36 4.19 17.01
N ALA A 257 9.16 4.93 16.26
CA ALA A 257 8.76 6.27 15.81
C ALA A 257 7.42 6.29 15.02
N HIS A 258 7.04 5.16 14.39
CA HIS A 258 5.75 5.04 13.70
C HIS A 258 4.55 4.92 14.67
N SER A 259 4.79 4.49 15.93
CA SER A 259 3.76 4.41 16.96
C SER A 259 3.13 5.77 17.28
N ILE A 260 3.91 6.86 17.20
CA ILE A 260 3.44 8.24 17.41
C ILE A 260 2.37 8.60 16.38
N LYS A 261 2.70 8.52 15.08
CA LYS A 261 1.76 8.84 14.00
C LYS A 261 0.52 7.93 14.03
N ARG A 262 0.71 6.63 14.29
CA ARG A 262 -0.41 5.68 14.35
C ARG A 262 -1.33 5.96 15.53
N GLY A 263 -0.76 6.28 16.68
CA GLY A 263 -1.48 6.70 17.88
C GLY A 263 -2.27 7.98 17.65
N ALA A 264 -1.63 9.00 17.07
CA ALA A 264 -2.27 10.24 16.68
C ALA A 264 -3.45 10.02 15.74
N LEU A 265 -3.30 9.21 14.68
CA LEU A 265 -4.41 8.91 13.77
C LEU A 265 -5.53 8.11 14.43
N ALA A 266 -5.21 7.20 15.36
CA ALA A 266 -6.22 6.47 16.13
C ALA A 266 -7.01 7.41 17.05
N HIS A 267 -6.32 8.35 17.72
CA HIS A 267 -6.95 9.36 18.56
C HIS A 267 -7.80 10.33 17.73
N ALA A 268 -7.27 10.81 16.61
CA ALA A 268 -8.00 11.65 15.67
C ALA A 268 -9.26 10.96 15.16
N ALA A 269 -9.20 9.65 14.87
CA ALA A 269 -10.35 8.89 14.41
C ALA A 269 -11.44 8.79 15.50
N ALA A 270 -11.05 8.63 16.76
CA ALA A 270 -12.00 8.70 17.87
C ALA A 270 -12.65 10.09 17.95
N ALA A 271 -11.87 11.18 17.90
CA ALA A 271 -12.40 12.54 17.91
C ALA A 271 -13.35 12.84 16.75
N VAL A 272 -13.06 12.33 15.54
CA VAL A 272 -13.95 12.46 14.38
C VAL A 272 -15.31 11.81 14.62
N VAL A 273 -15.33 10.65 15.26
CA VAL A 273 -16.58 9.95 15.59
C VAL A 273 -17.31 10.65 16.74
N GLU A 274 -16.60 10.99 17.82
CA GLU A 274 -17.18 11.58 19.03
C GLU A 274 -17.79 12.97 18.77
N HIS A 275 -17.22 13.73 17.85
CA HIS A 275 -17.63 15.10 17.54
C HIS A 275 -18.34 15.26 16.18
N ASP A 276 -18.72 14.15 15.54
CA ASP A 276 -19.42 14.14 14.24
C ASP A 276 -18.72 15.02 13.17
N LEU A 277 -17.39 14.90 13.09
CA LEU A 277 -16.58 15.66 12.14
C LEU A 277 -16.51 14.96 10.78
N ASP A 278 -16.17 15.73 9.75
CA ASP A 278 -15.94 15.17 8.40
C ASP A 278 -14.79 14.14 8.44
N PRO A 279 -15.02 12.86 8.06
CA PRO A 279 -13.99 11.83 8.01
C PRO A 279 -12.78 12.18 7.12
N ARG A 280 -12.95 13.09 6.15
CA ARG A 280 -11.86 13.61 5.31
C ARG A 280 -10.79 14.34 6.11
N LEU A 281 -11.10 14.83 7.31
CA LEU A 281 -10.08 15.43 8.17
C LEU A 281 -8.99 14.42 8.55
N LEU A 282 -9.30 13.11 8.61
CA LEU A 282 -8.30 12.05 8.88
C LEU A 282 -7.36 11.84 7.72
N THR A 283 -7.86 11.83 6.48
CA THR A 283 -7.03 11.66 5.28
C THR A 283 -6.11 12.86 5.09
N GLN A 284 -6.64 14.07 5.33
CA GLN A 284 -5.88 15.31 5.30
C GLN A 284 -4.80 15.37 6.39
N LEU A 285 -5.15 15.08 7.66
CA LEU A 285 -4.21 15.05 8.78
C LEU A 285 -3.13 13.97 8.58
N GLY A 286 -3.52 12.80 8.07
CA GLY A 286 -2.60 11.72 7.71
C GLY A 286 -1.68 12.05 6.53
N LYS A 287 -1.98 13.12 5.78
CA LYS A 287 -1.31 13.54 4.54
C LYS A 287 -1.38 12.48 3.43
N HIS A 288 -2.41 11.63 3.48
CA HIS A 288 -2.63 10.58 2.50
C HIS A 288 -3.16 11.21 1.21
N ALA A 289 -2.82 10.63 0.05
CA ALA A 289 -3.38 11.11 -1.21
C ALA A 289 -4.89 10.88 -1.20
N ASP A 290 -5.66 11.98 -1.21
CA ASP A 290 -7.12 11.92 -1.20
C ASP A 290 -7.66 12.41 -2.57
N PRO A 291 -8.53 11.62 -3.24
CA PRO A 291 -9.16 12.02 -4.50
C PRO A 291 -9.99 13.31 -4.38
N MET A 292 -10.33 13.75 -3.17
CA MET A 292 -11.09 14.98 -2.89
C MET A 292 -10.21 16.16 -2.43
N GLU A 293 -8.88 16.08 -2.56
CA GLU A 293 -8.01 17.25 -2.32
C GLU A 293 -8.35 18.41 -3.26
N LEU A 294 -8.10 19.64 -2.81
CA LEU A 294 -8.16 20.81 -3.68
C LEU A 294 -7.28 20.59 -4.92
N PRO A 295 -7.73 21.01 -6.12
CA PRO A 295 -6.91 20.90 -7.32
C PRO A 295 -5.55 21.58 -7.12
N ARG A 296 -4.48 20.95 -7.64
CA ARG A 296 -3.11 21.49 -7.57
C ARG A 296 -3.00 22.93 -8.05
N SER A 297 -3.73 23.27 -9.12
CA SER A 297 -3.80 24.62 -9.66
C SER A 297 -4.32 25.60 -8.62
N THR A 298 -5.38 25.24 -7.90
CA THR A 298 -5.97 26.05 -6.82
C THR A 298 -5.00 26.21 -5.65
N VAL A 299 -4.38 25.13 -5.18
CA VAL A 299 -3.39 25.20 -4.08
C VAL A 299 -2.18 26.04 -4.48
N ARG A 300 -1.74 26.00 -5.75
CA ARG A 300 -0.64 26.83 -6.23
C ARG A 300 -0.93 28.33 -6.10
N TYR A 301 -2.17 28.77 -6.33
CA TYR A 301 -2.56 30.17 -6.17
C TYR A 301 -2.79 30.55 -4.71
N LEU A 302 -3.37 29.63 -3.92
CA LEU A 302 -3.68 29.90 -2.51
C LEU A 302 -2.44 29.81 -1.60
N GLY A 303 -1.46 28.97 -1.94
CA GLY A 303 -0.31 28.71 -1.08
C GLY A 303 -0.75 28.19 0.30
N HIS A 304 -0.21 28.79 1.36
CA HIS A 304 -0.51 28.39 2.74
C HIS A 304 -1.97 28.66 3.16
N TRP A 305 -2.72 29.51 2.44
CA TRP A 305 -4.16 29.70 2.66
C TRP A 305 -4.99 28.44 2.41
N ALA A 306 -4.44 27.47 1.65
CA ALA A 306 -5.08 26.16 1.51
C ALA A 306 -5.29 25.46 2.86
N ALA A 307 -4.44 25.74 3.86
CA ALA A 307 -4.55 25.17 5.20
C ALA A 307 -5.86 25.58 5.91
N THR A 308 -6.29 26.83 5.69
CA THR A 308 -7.51 27.40 6.29
C THR A 308 -8.77 26.72 5.75
N LEU A 309 -8.75 26.28 4.49
CA LEU A 309 -9.86 25.55 3.87
C LEU A 309 -9.94 24.08 4.31
N ASN A 310 -8.82 23.48 4.70
CA ASN A 310 -8.77 22.09 5.15
C ASN A 310 -9.39 21.90 6.54
N LYS A 311 -9.73 22.97 7.28
CA LYS A 311 -10.34 22.91 8.64
C LYS A 311 -9.63 21.98 9.64
N SER A 312 -8.36 21.65 9.38
CA SER A 312 -7.58 20.74 10.22
C SER A 312 -7.43 21.25 11.65
N ALA A 313 -7.48 22.58 11.84
CA ALA A 313 -7.43 23.24 13.13
C ALA A 313 -8.48 22.73 14.14
N HIS A 314 -9.70 22.42 13.65
CA HIS A 314 -10.77 21.89 14.50
C HIS A 314 -10.36 20.52 15.08
N LEU A 315 -9.85 19.63 14.22
CA LEU A 315 -9.42 18.30 14.64
C LEU A 315 -8.16 18.37 15.53
N THR A 316 -7.19 19.23 15.21
CA THR A 316 -5.97 19.36 16.03
C THR A 316 -6.24 19.94 17.42
N SER A 317 -7.28 20.77 17.58
CA SER A 317 -7.69 21.31 18.88
C SER A 317 -8.28 20.25 19.84
N LEU A 318 -8.79 19.15 19.29
CA LEU A 318 -9.39 18.04 20.04
C LEU A 318 -8.37 16.94 20.37
N MET A 319 -7.13 17.07 19.88
CA MET A 319 -6.07 16.08 20.04
C MET A 319 -5.13 16.42 21.18
#